data_AF-A0A4Q3V7U7-F1
#
_entry.id   AF-A0A4Q3V7U7-F1
#
_cell.length_a   1.000
_cell.length_b   1.000
_cell.length_c   1.000
_cell.angle_alpha   90.00
_cell.angle_beta   90.00
_cell.angle_gamma   90.00
#
_symmetry.space_group_name_H-M   'P 1'
#
loop_
_entity.id
_entity.type
_entity.pdbx_description
1 polymer ?
#
loop_
_entity_poly.entity_id
_entity_poly.type
_entity_poly.pdbx_seq_one_letter_code
_entity_poly.pdbx_strand_id
1 'polypeptide(L)'
;MRRTVAILLLGSCSLATACLNDRDTVGNEMRQSPEVGRSLIGWFDRLPNEYYQRRIDRLRAKSKLSPNEYDDMAVAYVRMGDSQNALATIDRKAELPLKGEDLYRLHANRGTFLLIRWIQEGARPENLDLLKRGENDIAKAVRLKPGSHFGRESTQLELMRWMLYKSKHPDNVGLGTWLLKRTTPDQKAGTKPDHSQGLAGLISLGAAWEMADTAAALAALQAERMHFQLADFSRLRAAELQTSGKTPFSTRGTEADLTSGIEHDPAYYAGVNYLKSYAKECFTILRAASKERDEKLQAYVKSRLAADRHSDTDSAFWSEWREPAMPDLPRMPRTHDGVREAILGTLIGIGVFLAITTYLLIRIVRGYRLKRGLRNQIKA
;
A
#
# COMPACT_ATOMS: atom_id res chain seq x y z
N MET A 1 50.51 25.38 -1.27
CA MET A 1 50.56 23.91 -1.07
C MET A 1 49.68 23.42 0.07
N ARG A 2 49.79 23.94 1.32
CA ARG A 2 48.97 23.45 2.45
C ARG A 2 47.44 23.58 2.27
N ARG A 3 46.94 24.63 1.61
CA ARG A 3 45.50 24.81 1.33
C ARG A 3 44.93 23.89 0.24
N THR A 4 45.74 23.48 -0.74
CA THR A 4 45.30 22.62 -1.85
C THR A 4 45.15 21.16 -1.43
N VAL A 5 46.01 20.68 -0.52
CA VAL A 5 45.95 19.32 0.05
C VAL A 5 44.72 19.15 0.97
N ALA A 6 44.32 20.19 1.70
CA ALA A 6 43.15 20.15 2.57
C ALA A 6 41.81 20.07 1.79
N ILE A 7 41.70 20.74 0.64
CA ILE A 7 40.50 20.69 -0.21
C ILE A 7 40.36 19.31 -0.90
N LEU A 8 41.48 18.66 -1.24
CA LEU A 8 41.49 17.33 -1.85
C LEU A 8 41.14 16.20 -0.86
N LEU A 9 41.51 16.32 0.43
CA LEU A 9 41.14 15.35 1.47
C LEU A 9 39.67 15.44 1.91
N LEU A 10 39.05 16.63 1.79
CA LEU A 10 37.64 16.83 2.12
C LEU A 10 36.69 16.30 1.02
N GLY A 11 37.15 16.17 -0.23
CA GLY A 11 36.35 15.65 -1.35
C GLY A 11 36.20 14.12 -1.36
N SER A 12 37.08 13.37 -0.68
CA SER A 12 37.07 11.90 -0.69
C SER A 12 36.15 11.26 0.37
N CYS A 13 35.73 12.00 1.40
CA CYS A 13 34.80 11.46 2.41
C CYS A 13 33.33 11.47 1.96
N SER A 14 33.00 12.16 0.86
CA SER A 14 31.62 12.32 0.39
C SER A 14 31.08 11.14 -0.42
N LEU A 15 31.92 10.18 -0.81
CA LEU A 15 31.51 9.00 -1.60
C LEU A 15 31.20 7.76 -0.75
N ALA A 16 31.34 7.87 0.58
CA ALA A 16 31.06 6.79 1.52
C ALA A 16 29.65 6.83 2.10
N THR A 17 28.70 7.53 1.46
CA THR A 17 27.26 7.30 1.72
C THR A 17 26.78 6.03 1.02
N ALA A 18 27.54 4.95 1.15
CA ALA A 18 26.99 3.61 1.14
C ALA A 18 26.28 3.44 2.49
N CYS A 19 25.12 4.10 2.62
CA CYS A 19 24.07 3.62 3.51
C CYS A 19 23.72 2.22 2.99
N LEU A 20 24.49 1.22 3.45
CA LEU A 20 24.23 -0.19 3.24
C LEU A 20 22.76 -0.41 3.60
N ASN A 21 21.97 -0.68 2.57
CA ASN A 21 20.54 -0.80 2.66
C ASN A 21 20.13 -2.14 3.32
N ASP A 22 20.56 -2.34 4.56
CA ASP A 22 20.17 -3.49 5.40
C ASP A 22 18.81 -3.21 6.11
N ARG A 23 18.22 -2.03 5.87
CA ARG A 23 16.96 -1.59 6.50
C ARG A 23 15.72 -1.81 5.63
N ASP A 24 15.83 -1.94 4.32
CA ASP A 24 14.65 -2.03 3.43
C ASP A 24 14.35 -3.46 2.94
N THR A 25 14.28 -4.42 3.85
CA THR A 25 13.73 -5.74 3.50
C THR A 25 12.20 -5.69 3.50
N VAL A 26 11.56 -6.50 2.67
CA VAL A 26 10.10 -6.74 2.71
C VAL A 26 9.62 -6.98 4.15
N GLY A 27 10.36 -7.76 4.94
CA GLY A 27 10.03 -8.04 6.34
C GLY A 27 10.06 -6.80 7.24
N ASN A 28 10.96 -5.84 7.01
CA ASN A 28 10.99 -4.59 7.77
C ASN A 28 9.80 -3.70 7.43
N GLU A 29 9.52 -3.48 6.14
CA GLU A 29 8.40 -2.65 5.72
C GLU A 29 7.05 -3.26 6.14
N MET A 30 6.88 -4.58 6.02
CA MET A 30 5.69 -5.28 6.51
C MET A 30 5.52 -5.17 8.04
N ARG A 31 6.60 -5.00 8.82
CA ARG A 31 6.48 -4.72 10.27
C ARG A 31 6.07 -3.28 10.54
N GLN A 32 6.50 -2.33 9.73
CA GLN A 32 6.15 -0.91 9.86
C GLN A 32 4.74 -0.61 9.34
N SER A 33 4.25 -1.39 8.37
CA SER A 33 2.92 -1.24 7.76
C SER A 33 2.22 -2.59 7.55
N PRO A 34 1.92 -3.33 8.64
CA PRO A 34 1.40 -4.70 8.56
C PRO A 34 0.05 -4.78 7.85
N GLU A 35 -0.84 -3.82 8.09
CA GLU A 35 -2.16 -3.79 7.46
C GLU A 35 -2.08 -3.63 5.94
N VAL A 36 -1.17 -2.78 5.44
CA VAL A 36 -0.96 -2.58 4.00
C VAL A 36 -0.39 -3.85 3.38
N GLY A 37 0.70 -4.39 3.96
CA GLY A 37 1.32 -5.62 3.47
C GLY A 37 0.34 -6.79 3.42
N ARG A 38 -0.40 -7.02 4.51
CA ARG A 38 -1.44 -8.06 4.60
C ARG A 38 -2.56 -7.86 3.58
N SER A 39 -3.04 -6.63 3.43
CA SER A 39 -4.09 -6.32 2.47
C SER A 39 -3.66 -6.60 1.04
N LEU A 40 -2.44 -6.22 0.65
CA LEU A 40 -1.91 -6.43 -0.70
C LEU A 40 -1.77 -7.91 -1.07
N ILE A 41 -1.34 -8.74 -0.13
CA ILE A 41 -1.18 -10.19 -0.35
C ILE A 41 -2.48 -10.97 -0.12
N GLY A 42 -3.58 -10.34 0.30
CA GLY A 42 -4.85 -11.02 0.58
C GLY A 42 -4.90 -11.77 1.91
N TRP A 43 -4.10 -11.38 2.90
CA TRP A 43 -4.07 -12.00 4.22
C TRP A 43 -5.14 -11.42 5.14
N PHE A 44 -6.41 -11.66 4.81
CA PHE A 44 -7.58 -11.28 5.60
C PHE A 44 -8.70 -12.30 5.41
N ASP A 45 -9.68 -12.27 6.31
CA ASP A 45 -10.73 -13.28 6.35
C ASP A 45 -11.78 -13.08 5.26
N ARG A 46 -12.07 -14.15 4.53
CA ARG A 46 -13.22 -14.25 3.64
C ARG A 46 -13.96 -15.52 4.03
N LEU A 47 -15.21 -15.39 4.40
CA LEU A 47 -16.04 -16.51 4.86
C LEU A 47 -16.88 -17.05 3.70
N PRO A 48 -17.26 -18.34 3.71
CA PRO A 48 -18.12 -18.93 2.68
C PRO A 48 -19.50 -18.27 2.66
N ASN A 49 -20.13 -18.23 1.49
CA ASN A 49 -21.50 -17.71 1.32
C ASN A 49 -22.51 -18.31 2.31
N GLU A 50 -22.40 -19.61 2.60
CA GLU A 50 -23.28 -20.30 3.56
C GLU A 50 -23.23 -19.68 4.97
N TYR A 51 -22.08 -19.15 5.39
CA TYR A 51 -21.94 -18.44 6.66
C TYR A 51 -22.87 -17.22 6.68
N TYR A 52 -22.81 -16.38 5.64
CA TYR A 52 -23.66 -15.19 5.55
C TYR A 52 -25.14 -15.54 5.36
N GLN A 53 -25.45 -16.60 4.61
CA GLN A 53 -26.83 -17.06 4.42
C GLN A 53 -27.48 -17.47 5.74
N ARG A 54 -26.81 -18.28 6.57
CA ARG A 54 -27.34 -18.68 7.89
C ARG A 54 -27.57 -17.49 8.81
N ARG A 55 -26.68 -16.48 8.79
CA ARG A 55 -26.90 -15.23 9.51
C ARG A 55 -28.17 -14.52 9.02
N ILE A 56 -28.36 -14.41 7.71
CA ILE A 56 -29.56 -13.79 7.11
C ILE A 56 -30.82 -14.55 7.54
N ASP A 57 -30.85 -15.87 7.41
CA ASP A 57 -32.03 -16.69 7.72
C ASP A 57 -32.44 -16.56 9.19
N ARG A 58 -31.46 -16.65 10.09
CA ARG A 58 -31.69 -16.48 11.53
C ARG A 58 -32.22 -15.09 11.87
N LEU A 59 -31.67 -14.03 11.28
CA LEU A 59 -32.11 -12.66 11.55
C LEU A 59 -33.50 -12.39 10.93
N ARG A 60 -33.79 -12.93 9.75
CA ARG A 60 -35.13 -12.85 9.13
C ARG A 60 -36.22 -13.52 9.97
N ALA A 61 -35.89 -14.56 10.72
CA ALA A 61 -36.84 -15.24 11.61
C ALA A 61 -37.23 -14.41 12.85
N LYS A 62 -36.53 -13.31 13.14
CA LYS A 62 -36.85 -12.43 14.28
C LYS A 62 -37.95 -11.44 13.91
N SER A 63 -38.90 -11.23 14.81
CA SER A 63 -39.96 -10.24 14.64
C SER A 63 -39.47 -8.79 14.74
N LYS A 64 -38.37 -8.56 15.46
CA LYS A 64 -37.74 -7.25 15.63
C LYS A 64 -36.22 -7.41 15.70
N LEU A 65 -35.51 -6.55 14.98
CA LEU A 65 -34.05 -6.46 15.01
C LEU A 65 -33.59 -5.29 15.86
N SER A 66 -32.51 -5.48 16.60
CA SER A 66 -31.73 -4.41 17.20
C SER A 66 -30.93 -3.64 16.13
N PRO A 67 -30.45 -2.42 16.42
CA PRO A 67 -29.59 -1.67 15.51
C PRO A 67 -28.34 -2.44 15.01
N ASN A 68 -27.73 -3.27 15.86
CA ASN A 68 -26.58 -4.12 15.50
C ASN A 68 -26.99 -5.21 14.51
N GLU A 69 -28.13 -5.85 14.72
CA GLU A 69 -28.58 -6.94 13.87
C GLU A 69 -28.99 -6.45 12.47
N TYR A 70 -29.48 -5.21 12.36
CA TYR A 70 -29.64 -4.56 11.06
C TYR A 70 -28.31 -4.41 10.33
N ASP A 71 -27.24 -3.99 11.01
CA ASP A 71 -25.91 -3.90 10.42
C ASP A 71 -25.39 -5.27 10.00
N ASP A 72 -25.49 -6.26 10.89
CA ASP A 72 -25.03 -7.64 10.64
C ASP A 72 -25.74 -8.28 9.44
N MET A 73 -27.06 -8.09 9.33
CA MET A 73 -27.87 -8.60 8.22
C MET A 73 -27.54 -7.87 6.91
N ALA A 74 -27.41 -6.53 6.95
CA ALA A 74 -27.09 -5.75 5.76
C ALA A 74 -25.68 -6.06 5.22
N VAL A 75 -24.69 -6.20 6.10
CA VAL A 75 -23.34 -6.63 5.73
C VAL A 75 -23.37 -8.04 5.13
N ALA A 76 -24.14 -8.96 5.70
CA ALA A 76 -24.27 -10.32 5.15
C ALA A 76 -24.83 -10.29 3.71
N TYR A 77 -25.85 -9.47 3.42
CA TYR A 77 -26.35 -9.30 2.06
C TYR A 77 -25.28 -8.76 1.11
N VAL A 78 -24.51 -7.75 1.51
CA VAL A 78 -23.41 -7.23 0.68
C VAL A 78 -22.38 -8.30 0.39
N ARG A 79 -22.02 -9.12 1.38
CA ARG A 79 -21.07 -10.24 1.18
C ARG A 79 -21.60 -11.32 0.23
N MET A 80 -22.92 -11.46 0.15
CA MET A 80 -23.62 -12.31 -0.81
C MET A 80 -23.82 -11.65 -2.19
N GLY A 81 -23.38 -10.41 -2.38
CA GLY A 81 -23.57 -9.64 -3.61
C GLY A 81 -24.95 -8.98 -3.75
N ASP A 82 -25.81 -9.08 -2.74
CA ASP A 82 -27.19 -8.58 -2.76
C ASP A 82 -27.28 -7.15 -2.17
N SER A 83 -26.74 -6.18 -2.91
CA SER A 83 -26.71 -4.78 -2.46
C SER A 83 -28.10 -4.15 -2.36
N GLN A 84 -29.10 -4.68 -3.07
CA GLN A 84 -30.49 -4.22 -2.98
C GLN A 84 -31.08 -4.53 -1.61
N ASN A 85 -31.00 -5.79 -1.15
CA ASN A 85 -31.50 -6.15 0.16
C ASN A 85 -30.65 -5.57 1.30
N ALA A 86 -29.34 -5.36 1.08
CA ALA A 86 -28.51 -4.63 2.02
C ALA A 86 -29.02 -3.19 2.25
N LEU A 87 -29.31 -2.45 1.16
CA LEU A 87 -29.84 -1.09 1.25
C LEU A 87 -31.24 -1.06 1.87
N ALA A 88 -32.14 -1.96 1.46
CA ALA A 88 -33.47 -2.06 2.07
C ALA A 88 -33.39 -2.33 3.58
N THR A 89 -32.43 -3.16 4.01
CA THR A 89 -32.20 -3.47 5.43
C THR A 89 -31.68 -2.27 6.20
N ILE A 90 -30.67 -1.57 5.66
CA ILE A 90 -30.10 -0.40 6.35
C ILE A 90 -31.04 0.81 6.35
N ASP A 91 -31.91 0.94 5.34
CA ASP A 91 -32.93 2.00 5.31
C ASP A 91 -34.04 1.76 6.35
N ARG A 92 -34.44 0.50 6.60
CA ARG A 92 -35.33 0.17 7.73
C ARG A 92 -34.68 0.51 9.08
N LYS A 93 -33.37 0.32 9.24
CA LYS A 93 -32.64 0.74 10.44
C LYS A 93 -32.76 2.25 10.66
N ALA A 94 -32.81 3.04 9.59
CA ALA A 94 -32.88 4.51 9.66
C ALA A 94 -34.21 5.02 10.26
N GLU A 95 -35.26 4.19 10.32
CA GLU A 95 -36.55 4.51 10.94
C GLU A 95 -36.49 4.46 12.49
N LEU A 96 -35.44 3.86 13.04
CA LEU A 96 -35.23 3.78 14.49
C LEU A 96 -34.70 5.12 15.03
N PRO A 97 -34.94 5.45 16.32
CA PRO A 97 -34.38 6.64 16.96
C PRO A 97 -32.89 6.46 17.30
N LEU A 98 -32.03 6.46 16.28
CA LEU A 98 -30.59 6.21 16.41
C LEU A 98 -29.84 7.42 16.98
N LYS A 99 -28.83 7.15 17.81
CA LYS A 99 -27.91 8.16 18.38
C LYS A 99 -26.49 7.60 18.46
N GLY A 100 -25.51 8.47 18.62
CA GLY A 100 -24.12 8.09 18.85
C GLY A 100 -23.58 7.09 17.82
N GLU A 101 -23.04 5.97 18.30
CA GLU A 101 -22.43 4.93 17.47
C GLU A 101 -23.39 4.31 16.45
N ASP A 102 -24.68 4.19 16.78
CA ASP A 102 -25.67 3.62 15.86
C ASP A 102 -25.91 4.51 14.64
N LEU A 103 -26.00 5.83 14.87
CA LEU A 103 -26.18 6.81 13.82
C LEU A 103 -24.93 6.92 12.94
N TYR A 104 -23.75 6.85 13.56
CA TYR A 104 -22.49 6.76 12.84
C TYR A 104 -22.46 5.53 11.92
N ARG A 105 -22.74 4.34 12.44
CA ARG A 105 -22.71 3.08 11.66
C ARG A 105 -23.76 3.06 10.57
N LEU A 106 -24.95 3.63 10.79
CA LEU A 106 -25.96 3.81 9.75
C LEU A 106 -25.35 4.51 8.52
N HIS A 107 -24.73 5.67 8.75
CA HIS A 107 -24.15 6.47 7.68
C HIS A 107 -22.93 5.79 7.04
N ALA A 108 -22.04 5.19 7.84
CA ALA A 108 -20.87 4.48 7.32
C ALA A 108 -21.27 3.27 6.44
N ASN A 109 -22.21 2.45 6.92
CA ASN A 109 -22.68 1.26 6.21
C ASN A 109 -23.48 1.65 4.96
N ARG A 110 -24.47 2.54 5.09
CA ARG A 110 -25.30 2.95 3.94
C ARG A 110 -24.48 3.59 2.84
N GLY A 111 -23.53 4.49 3.19
CA GLY A 111 -22.63 5.10 2.21
C GLY A 111 -21.78 4.07 1.47
N THR A 112 -21.29 3.06 2.19
CA THR A 112 -20.54 1.94 1.62
C THR A 112 -21.40 1.07 0.70
N PHE A 113 -22.62 0.73 1.11
CA PHE A 113 -23.51 -0.11 0.31
C PHE A 113 -23.96 0.59 -0.97
N LEU A 114 -24.17 1.92 -0.93
CA LEU A 114 -24.45 2.73 -2.11
C LEU A 114 -23.28 2.72 -3.10
N LEU A 115 -22.03 2.86 -2.61
CA LEU A 115 -20.84 2.73 -3.45
C LEU A 115 -20.76 1.34 -4.10
N ILE A 116 -20.93 0.28 -3.31
CA ILE A 116 -20.87 -1.11 -3.80
C ILE A 116 -21.92 -1.36 -4.86
N ARG A 117 -23.16 -0.93 -4.63
CA ARG A 117 -24.24 -1.07 -5.61
C ARG A 117 -23.92 -0.34 -6.91
N TRP A 118 -23.41 0.89 -6.82
CA TRP A 118 -23.00 1.64 -8.00
C TRP A 118 -21.92 0.92 -8.82
N ILE A 119 -20.93 0.32 -8.14
CA ILE A 119 -19.90 -0.51 -8.79
C ILE A 119 -20.52 -1.75 -9.45
N GLN A 120 -21.41 -2.46 -8.75
CA GLN A 120 -22.10 -3.64 -9.28
C GLN A 120 -23.01 -3.33 -10.48
N GLU A 121 -23.59 -2.13 -10.54
CA GLU A 121 -24.39 -1.65 -11.68
C GLU A 121 -23.51 -1.20 -12.88
N GLY A 122 -22.19 -1.39 -12.77
CA GLY A 122 -21.21 -1.14 -13.82
C GLY A 122 -20.51 0.22 -13.71
N ALA A 123 -20.59 0.90 -12.55
CA ALA A 123 -19.85 2.14 -12.28
C ALA A 123 -20.05 3.23 -13.35
N ARG A 124 -21.28 3.34 -13.87
CA ARG A 124 -21.57 4.16 -15.05
C ARG A 124 -21.42 5.65 -14.73
N PRO A 125 -20.57 6.42 -15.44
CA PRO A 125 -20.41 7.85 -15.23
C PRO A 125 -21.71 8.66 -15.39
N GLU A 126 -22.69 8.12 -16.13
CA GLU A 126 -23.98 8.76 -16.40
C GLU A 126 -24.96 8.59 -15.23
N ASN A 127 -24.74 7.61 -14.34
CA ASN A 127 -25.58 7.35 -13.17
C ASN A 127 -24.81 7.54 -11.87
N LEU A 128 -24.66 8.80 -11.44
CA LEU A 128 -23.91 9.15 -10.23
C LEU A 128 -24.78 9.32 -8.99
N ASP A 129 -26.09 9.07 -9.04
CA ASP A 129 -26.98 9.32 -7.90
C ASP A 129 -26.57 8.51 -6.67
N LEU A 130 -26.38 7.20 -6.83
CA LEU A 130 -25.93 6.30 -5.77
C LEU A 130 -24.58 6.75 -5.20
N LEU A 131 -23.63 7.11 -6.06
CA LEU A 131 -22.31 7.58 -5.64
C LEU A 131 -22.40 8.90 -4.85
N LYS A 132 -23.21 9.87 -5.28
CA LYS A 132 -23.41 11.15 -4.58
C LYS A 132 -24.11 10.96 -3.24
N ARG A 133 -25.14 10.11 -3.18
CA ARG A 133 -25.83 9.79 -1.92
C ARG A 133 -24.88 9.10 -0.95
N GLY A 134 -24.08 8.18 -1.45
CA GLY A 134 -23.10 7.49 -0.62
C GLY A 134 -22.00 8.43 -0.12
N GLU A 135 -21.51 9.36 -0.94
CA GLU A 135 -20.54 10.39 -0.52
C GLU A 135 -21.10 11.23 0.62
N ASN A 136 -22.36 11.66 0.51
CA ASN A 136 -23.05 12.42 1.55
C ASN A 136 -23.16 11.64 2.87
N ASP A 137 -23.46 10.34 2.80
CA ASP A 137 -23.52 9.47 3.98
C ASP A 137 -22.14 9.28 4.61
N ILE A 138 -21.10 8.97 3.83
CA ILE A 138 -19.75 8.85 4.38
C ILE A 138 -19.28 10.19 4.96
N ALA A 139 -19.60 11.33 4.33
CA ALA A 139 -19.29 12.65 4.88
C ALA A 139 -19.95 12.88 6.24
N LYS A 140 -21.20 12.41 6.43
CA LYS A 140 -21.87 12.43 7.75
C LYS A 140 -21.15 11.53 8.75
N ALA A 141 -20.77 10.31 8.35
CA ALA A 141 -20.05 9.38 9.21
C ALA A 141 -18.71 9.96 9.69
N VAL A 142 -17.92 10.57 8.79
CA VAL A 142 -16.65 11.24 9.11
C VAL A 142 -16.85 12.39 10.10
N ARG A 143 -17.92 13.18 9.96
CA ARG A 143 -18.24 14.26 10.90
C ARG A 143 -18.64 13.73 12.29
N LEU A 144 -19.41 12.65 12.32
CA LEU A 144 -19.87 12.05 13.58
C LEU A 144 -18.72 11.40 14.36
N LYS A 145 -17.77 10.76 13.67
CA LYS A 145 -16.65 10.06 14.30
C LYS A 145 -15.36 10.23 13.49
N PRO A 146 -14.68 11.38 13.59
CA PRO A 146 -13.45 11.64 12.87
C PRO A 146 -12.36 10.62 13.21
N GLY A 147 -11.65 10.10 12.20
CA GLY A 147 -10.53 9.17 12.39
C GLY A 147 -10.92 7.74 12.79
N SER A 148 -12.22 7.40 12.77
CA SER A 148 -12.68 6.02 13.00
C SER A 148 -12.03 5.03 12.02
N HIS A 149 -11.95 3.76 12.43
CA HIS A 149 -11.41 2.63 11.66
C HIS A 149 -10.11 2.95 10.91
N PHE A 150 -9.14 3.55 11.59
CA PHE A 150 -7.83 3.87 11.00
C PHE A 150 -7.94 4.75 9.75
N GLY A 151 -8.86 5.72 9.75
CA GLY A 151 -9.02 6.67 8.63
C GLY A 151 -9.68 6.06 7.39
N ARG A 152 -10.31 4.88 7.51
CA ARG A 152 -11.06 4.22 6.43
C ARG A 152 -12.14 5.13 5.86
N GLU A 153 -13.01 5.69 6.70
CA GLU A 153 -14.11 6.54 6.21
C GLU A 153 -13.62 7.81 5.51
N SER A 154 -12.59 8.47 6.04
CA SER A 154 -12.02 9.65 5.37
C SER A 154 -11.39 9.29 4.03
N THR A 155 -10.76 8.13 3.92
CA THR A 155 -10.16 7.66 2.66
C THR A 155 -11.23 7.22 1.66
N GLN A 156 -12.30 6.57 2.12
CA GLN A 156 -13.46 6.24 1.31
C GLN A 156 -14.17 7.49 0.80
N LEU A 157 -14.29 8.52 1.63
CA LEU A 157 -14.84 9.81 1.23
C LEU A 157 -14.05 10.40 0.06
N GLU A 158 -12.71 10.41 0.17
CA GLU A 158 -11.85 10.91 -0.90
C GLU A 158 -11.84 10.01 -2.13
N LEU A 159 -11.99 8.70 -2.00
CA LEU A 159 -12.21 7.78 -3.11
C LEU A 159 -13.49 8.13 -3.88
N MET A 160 -14.60 8.33 -3.18
CA MET A 160 -15.88 8.67 -3.81
C MET A 160 -15.83 10.05 -4.48
N ARG A 161 -15.16 11.03 -3.85
CA ARG A 161 -14.93 12.35 -4.44
C ARG A 161 -14.03 12.29 -5.65
N TRP A 162 -13.00 11.45 -5.64
CA TRP A 162 -12.15 11.20 -6.81
C TRP A 162 -12.98 10.61 -7.96
N MET A 163 -13.80 9.60 -7.71
CA MET A 163 -14.68 9.01 -8.73
C MET A 163 -15.66 10.05 -9.32
N LEU A 164 -16.28 10.88 -8.46
CA LEU A 164 -17.15 11.97 -8.89
C LEU A 164 -16.39 13.02 -9.72
N TYR A 165 -15.16 13.35 -9.32
CA TYR A 165 -14.31 14.27 -10.08
C TYR A 165 -13.94 13.70 -11.46
N LYS A 166 -13.57 12.41 -11.51
CA LYS A 166 -13.19 11.68 -12.73
C LYS A 166 -14.33 11.57 -13.74
N SER A 167 -15.57 11.40 -13.28
CA SER A 167 -16.74 11.40 -14.17
C SER A 167 -16.86 12.67 -15.02
N LYS A 168 -16.28 13.79 -14.55
CA LYS A 168 -16.22 15.08 -15.25
C LYS A 168 -14.86 15.36 -15.89
N HIS A 169 -13.80 14.66 -15.46
CA HIS A 169 -12.42 14.87 -15.90
C HIS A 169 -11.70 13.52 -16.12
N PRO A 170 -12.01 12.79 -17.21
CA PRO A 170 -11.59 11.41 -17.41
C PRO A 170 -10.08 11.16 -17.50
N ASP A 171 -9.25 12.19 -17.69
CA ASP A 171 -7.80 12.02 -17.94
C ASP A 171 -6.88 12.60 -16.87
N ASN A 172 -7.41 13.18 -15.78
CA ASN A 172 -6.64 14.20 -15.08
C ASN A 172 -5.76 13.72 -13.91
N VAL A 173 -6.10 12.63 -13.20
CA VAL A 173 -5.35 12.23 -11.99
C VAL A 173 -5.64 10.79 -11.56
N GLY A 174 -4.59 10.06 -11.17
CA GLY A 174 -4.70 8.78 -10.46
C GLY A 174 -5.23 8.93 -9.03
N LEU A 175 -5.74 7.86 -8.44
CA LEU A 175 -6.25 7.88 -7.07
C LEU A 175 -5.12 8.14 -6.05
N GLY A 176 -3.95 7.54 -6.24
CA GLY A 176 -2.78 7.74 -5.36
C GLY A 176 -2.35 9.21 -5.35
N THR A 177 -2.16 9.78 -6.54
CA THR A 177 -1.85 11.21 -6.70
C THR A 177 -2.93 12.12 -6.10
N TRP A 178 -4.21 11.75 -6.23
CA TRP A 178 -5.32 12.47 -5.62
C TRP A 178 -5.24 12.48 -4.09
N LEU A 179 -4.94 11.33 -3.49
CA LEU A 179 -4.83 11.15 -2.04
C LEU A 179 -3.58 11.82 -1.47
N LEU A 180 -2.44 11.77 -2.16
CA LEU A 180 -1.22 12.48 -1.76
C LEU A 180 -1.46 13.98 -1.59
N LYS A 181 -2.18 14.60 -2.54
CA LYS A 181 -2.56 16.03 -2.47
C LYS A 181 -3.51 16.36 -1.31
N ARG A 182 -4.15 15.36 -0.72
CA ARG A 182 -5.13 15.50 0.38
C ARG A 182 -4.61 14.99 1.71
N THR A 183 -3.38 14.49 1.74
CA THR A 183 -2.74 14.02 2.96
C THR A 183 -2.46 15.23 3.85
N THR A 184 -3.06 15.22 5.04
CA THR A 184 -2.93 16.29 6.03
C THR A 184 -1.56 16.26 6.72
N PRO A 185 -1.11 17.38 7.35
CA PRO A 185 0.14 17.40 8.12
C PRO A 185 0.21 16.32 9.21
N ASP A 186 -0.89 16.08 9.93
CA ASP A 186 -0.99 15.03 10.96
C ASP A 186 -0.77 13.62 10.39
N GLN A 187 -1.30 13.36 9.19
CA GLN A 187 -1.09 12.08 8.50
C GLN A 187 0.36 11.93 8.03
N LYS A 188 0.98 13.00 7.51
CA LYS A 188 2.40 13.01 7.14
C LYS A 188 3.30 12.78 8.34
N ALA A 189 2.94 13.36 9.49
CA ALA A 189 3.66 13.18 10.75
C ALA A 189 3.39 11.82 11.42
N GLY A 190 2.46 11.01 10.89
CA GLY A 190 2.08 9.72 11.47
C GLY A 190 1.27 9.82 12.77
N THR A 191 0.76 11.00 13.12
CA THR A 191 -0.08 11.20 14.32
C THR A 191 -1.54 10.84 14.08
N LYS A 192 -1.95 10.74 12.81
CA LYS A 192 -3.24 10.21 12.38
C LYS A 192 -3.07 9.14 11.31
N PRO A 193 -4.02 8.20 11.20
CA PRO A 193 -3.99 7.20 10.14
C PRO A 193 -3.97 7.83 8.76
N ASP A 194 -3.05 7.36 7.92
CA ASP A 194 -2.88 7.89 6.56
C ASP A 194 -3.84 7.23 5.56
N HIS A 195 -3.81 7.72 4.32
CA HIS A 195 -4.61 7.13 3.25
C HIS A 195 -4.18 5.71 2.88
N SER A 196 -2.92 5.32 3.12
CA SER A 196 -2.46 3.95 2.89
C SER A 196 -3.19 2.96 3.80
N GLN A 197 -3.29 3.28 5.09
CA GLN A 197 -4.03 2.49 6.07
C GLN A 197 -5.53 2.48 5.76
N GLY A 198 -6.08 3.62 5.33
CA GLY A 198 -7.48 3.70 4.90
C GLY A 198 -7.78 2.80 3.69
N LEU A 199 -6.92 2.78 2.67
CA LEU A 199 -7.06 1.90 1.51
C LEU A 199 -6.89 0.42 1.88
N ALA A 200 -5.93 0.09 2.76
CA ALA A 200 -5.78 -1.26 3.30
C ALA A 200 -7.07 -1.74 4.01
N GLY A 201 -7.70 -0.86 4.80
CA GLY A 201 -9.00 -1.12 5.42
C GLY A 201 -10.11 -1.36 4.39
N LEU A 202 -10.15 -0.59 3.29
CA LEU A 202 -11.12 -0.80 2.21
C LEU A 202 -10.91 -2.11 1.45
N ILE A 203 -9.66 -2.54 1.29
CA ILE A 203 -9.31 -3.84 0.72
C ILE A 203 -9.79 -4.97 1.63
N SER A 204 -9.34 -4.97 2.89
CA SER A 204 -9.59 -6.07 3.83
C SER A 204 -11.07 -6.23 4.18
N LEU A 205 -11.85 -5.15 4.11
CA LEU A 205 -13.25 -5.14 4.51
C LEU A 205 -14.25 -5.15 3.35
N GLY A 206 -13.80 -5.22 2.09
CA GLY A 206 -14.75 -5.41 0.99
C GLY A 206 -14.25 -5.00 -0.39
N ALA A 207 -14.96 -4.04 -0.98
CA ALA A 207 -15.07 -3.86 -2.42
C ALA A 207 -13.77 -3.44 -3.14
N ALA A 208 -12.80 -2.90 -2.41
CA ALA A 208 -11.57 -2.41 -3.02
C ALA A 208 -10.54 -3.52 -3.31
N TRP A 209 -10.75 -4.75 -2.80
CA TRP A 209 -9.84 -5.88 -3.04
C TRP A 209 -9.65 -6.21 -4.53
N GLU A 210 -10.68 -5.97 -5.34
CA GLU A 210 -10.67 -6.21 -6.78
C GLU A 210 -10.46 -4.94 -7.62
N MET A 211 -10.17 -3.80 -6.98
CA MET A 211 -9.99 -2.51 -7.66
C MET A 211 -8.52 -2.27 -7.99
N ALA A 212 -8.17 -2.31 -9.28
CA ALA A 212 -6.81 -2.04 -9.75
C ALA A 212 -6.33 -0.63 -9.36
N ASP A 213 -7.21 0.39 -9.40
CA ASP A 213 -6.87 1.76 -8.99
C ASP A 213 -6.47 1.84 -7.51
N THR A 214 -7.05 1.01 -6.64
CA THR A 214 -6.68 0.99 -5.21
C THR A 214 -5.30 0.39 -5.00
N ALA A 215 -4.98 -0.71 -5.70
CA ALA A 215 -3.64 -1.28 -5.66
C ALA A 215 -2.60 -0.30 -6.24
N ALA A 216 -2.89 0.35 -7.37
CA ALA A 216 -2.00 1.36 -7.95
C ALA A 216 -1.82 2.59 -7.03
N ALA A 217 -2.90 3.06 -6.39
CA ALA A 217 -2.81 4.16 -5.44
C ALA A 217 -1.90 3.84 -4.24
N LEU A 218 -1.92 2.60 -3.74
CA LEU A 218 -0.99 2.15 -2.71
C LEU A 218 0.46 2.17 -3.19
N ALA A 219 0.74 1.92 -4.48
CA ALA A 219 2.10 2.03 -5.01
C ALA A 219 2.65 3.46 -4.85
N ALA A 220 1.87 4.47 -5.26
CA ALA A 220 2.25 5.88 -5.11
C ALA A 220 2.40 6.30 -3.64
N LEU A 221 1.45 5.89 -2.78
CA LEU A 221 1.46 6.25 -1.35
C LEU A 221 2.61 5.58 -0.59
N GLN A 222 2.96 4.34 -0.90
CA GLN A 222 4.09 3.64 -0.27
C GLN A 222 5.44 4.18 -0.77
N ALA A 223 5.55 4.53 -2.06
CA ALA A 223 6.75 5.14 -2.62
C ALA A 223 7.07 6.50 -1.96
N GLU A 224 6.05 7.35 -1.73
CA GLU A 224 6.21 8.62 -0.98
C GLU A 224 6.78 8.40 0.43
N ARG A 225 6.47 7.26 1.04
CA ARG A 225 6.95 6.88 2.37
C ARG A 225 8.30 6.16 2.36
N MET A 226 8.93 6.01 1.19
CA MET A 226 10.13 5.20 0.99
C MET A 226 9.95 3.72 1.39
N HIS A 227 8.70 3.21 1.36
CA HIS A 227 8.40 1.79 1.49
C HIS A 227 8.40 1.15 0.09
N PHE A 228 9.58 1.07 -0.52
CA PHE A 228 9.71 0.68 -1.92
C PHE A 228 9.31 -0.78 -2.17
N GLN A 229 9.51 -1.68 -1.21
CA GLN A 229 9.10 -3.08 -1.35
C GLN A 229 7.58 -3.24 -1.32
N LEU A 230 6.87 -2.51 -0.46
CA LEU A 230 5.41 -2.47 -0.44
C LEU A 230 4.83 -1.72 -1.65
N ALA A 231 5.54 -0.72 -2.17
CA ALA A 231 5.18 -0.09 -3.44
C ALA A 231 5.27 -1.12 -4.59
N ASP A 232 6.30 -1.96 -4.61
CA ASP A 232 6.42 -3.07 -5.58
C ASP A 232 5.33 -4.14 -5.39
N PHE A 233 4.99 -4.52 -4.16
CA PHE A 233 3.84 -5.40 -3.90
C PHE A 233 2.54 -4.83 -4.47
N SER A 234 2.36 -3.51 -4.31
CA SER A 234 1.20 -2.79 -4.83
C SER A 234 1.15 -2.83 -6.37
N ARG A 235 2.29 -2.63 -7.04
CA ARG A 235 2.42 -2.75 -8.50
C ARG A 235 2.13 -4.17 -8.99
N LEU A 236 2.69 -5.18 -8.32
CA LEU A 236 2.46 -6.60 -8.63
C LEU A 236 0.98 -6.97 -8.45
N ARG A 237 0.34 -6.48 -7.39
CA ARG A 237 -1.08 -6.69 -7.15
C ARG A 237 -1.96 -6.03 -8.20
N ALA A 238 -1.64 -4.80 -8.62
CA ALA A 238 -2.36 -4.12 -9.70
C ALA A 238 -2.24 -4.89 -11.03
N ALA A 239 -1.04 -5.39 -11.35
CA ALA A 239 -0.80 -6.20 -12.54
C ALA A 239 -1.55 -7.55 -12.51
N GLU A 240 -1.59 -8.22 -11.35
CA GLU A 240 -2.40 -9.44 -11.13
C GLU A 240 -3.88 -9.16 -11.43
N LEU A 241 -4.42 -8.06 -10.88
CA LEU A 241 -5.82 -7.66 -11.08
C LEU A 241 -6.13 -7.37 -12.56
N GLN A 242 -5.29 -6.58 -13.24
CA GLN A 242 -5.48 -6.25 -14.64
C GLN A 242 -5.40 -7.50 -15.54
N THR A 243 -4.44 -8.39 -15.28
CA THR A 243 -4.30 -9.67 -16.00
C THR A 243 -5.53 -10.56 -15.79
N SER A 244 -6.17 -10.49 -14.62
CA SER A 244 -7.43 -11.19 -14.33
C SER A 244 -8.70 -10.53 -14.93
N GLY A 245 -8.53 -9.49 -15.77
CA GLY A 245 -9.62 -8.80 -16.45
C GLY A 245 -10.29 -7.70 -15.63
N LYS A 246 -9.75 -7.34 -14.44
CA LYS A 246 -10.27 -6.21 -13.65
C LYS A 246 -9.82 -4.91 -14.30
N THR A 247 -10.79 -4.12 -14.75
CA THR A 247 -10.52 -2.85 -15.45
C THR A 247 -10.44 -1.70 -14.44
N PRO A 248 -9.39 -0.87 -14.47
CA PRO A 248 -9.34 0.32 -13.63
C PRO A 248 -10.38 1.35 -14.06
N PHE A 249 -10.89 2.14 -13.11
CA PHE A 249 -11.75 3.30 -13.40
C PHE A 249 -11.01 4.36 -14.23
N SER A 250 -9.69 4.43 -14.09
CA SER A 250 -8.85 5.37 -14.81
C SER A 250 -7.56 4.69 -15.27
N THR A 251 -7.54 4.13 -16.48
CA THR A 251 -6.34 3.49 -17.06
C THR A 251 -5.10 4.38 -16.97
N ARG A 252 -5.16 5.61 -17.50
CA ARG A 252 -4.03 6.56 -17.49
C ARG A 252 -3.64 6.97 -16.08
N GLY A 253 -4.62 7.23 -15.21
CA GLY A 253 -4.36 7.58 -13.81
C GLY A 253 -3.72 6.43 -13.02
N THR A 254 -4.14 5.19 -13.29
CA THR A 254 -3.55 3.97 -12.72
C THR A 254 -2.11 3.83 -13.17
N GLU A 255 -1.81 4.01 -14.46
CA GLU A 255 -0.44 3.99 -14.98
C GLU A 255 0.44 5.08 -14.34
N ALA A 256 -0.11 6.28 -14.16
CA ALA A 256 0.60 7.37 -13.47
C ALA A 256 0.90 7.02 -12.01
N ASP A 257 -0.05 6.44 -11.27
CA ASP A 257 0.18 6.03 -9.88
C ASP A 257 1.18 4.86 -9.78
N LEU A 258 1.15 3.92 -10.74
CA LEU A 258 2.10 2.81 -10.79
C LEU A 258 3.54 3.26 -11.06
N THR A 259 3.70 4.32 -11.85
CA THR A 259 5.01 4.89 -12.20
C THR A 259 5.50 5.94 -11.20
N SER A 260 4.61 6.47 -10.36
CA SER A 260 4.95 7.46 -9.33
C SER A 260 6.02 6.96 -8.36
N GLY A 261 7.05 7.79 -8.16
CA GLY A 261 8.11 7.55 -7.17
C GLY A 261 9.07 6.42 -7.55
N ILE A 262 8.93 5.80 -8.73
CA ILE A 262 9.91 4.82 -9.22
C ILE A 262 11.29 5.48 -9.38
N GLU A 263 11.31 6.73 -9.83
CA GLU A 263 12.51 7.54 -9.96
C GLU A 263 13.14 7.91 -8.62
N HIS A 264 12.53 7.59 -7.48
CA HIS A 264 13.14 7.76 -6.15
C HIS A 264 13.59 6.43 -5.54
N ASP A 265 13.24 5.30 -6.19
CA ASP A 265 13.65 3.97 -5.75
C ASP A 265 15.16 3.78 -5.99
N PRO A 266 15.96 3.52 -4.94
CA PRO A 266 17.38 3.23 -5.10
C PRO A 266 17.66 2.06 -6.06
N ALA A 267 16.76 1.08 -6.14
CA ALA A 267 16.86 -0.04 -7.07
C ALA A 267 16.84 0.41 -8.53
N TYR A 268 16.03 1.43 -8.83
CA TYR A 268 15.87 1.98 -10.17
C TYR A 268 17.16 2.66 -10.64
N TYR A 269 17.77 3.51 -9.80
CA TYR A 269 19.04 4.18 -10.12
C TYR A 269 20.22 3.23 -10.25
N ALA A 270 20.25 2.19 -9.42
CA ALA A 270 21.34 1.24 -9.44
C ALA A 270 21.29 0.30 -10.66
N GLY A 271 20.24 0.36 -11.50
CA GLY A 271 20.01 -0.59 -12.58
C GLY A 271 19.83 -2.02 -12.07
N VAL A 272 19.55 -2.19 -10.78
CA VAL A 272 19.53 -3.48 -10.11
C VAL A 272 18.17 -4.12 -10.35
N ASN A 273 18.04 -4.79 -11.48
CA ASN A 273 16.88 -5.63 -11.80
C ASN A 273 16.61 -6.70 -10.71
N TYR A 274 17.63 -7.08 -9.94
CA TYR A 274 17.52 -8.06 -8.87
C TYR A 274 16.58 -7.62 -7.73
N LEU A 275 16.54 -6.33 -7.35
CA LEU A 275 15.67 -5.87 -6.26
C LEU A 275 14.18 -6.07 -6.60
N LYS A 276 13.82 -5.78 -7.85
CA LYS A 276 12.49 -6.10 -8.39
C LYS A 276 12.21 -7.60 -8.42
N SER A 277 13.24 -8.43 -8.65
CA SER A 277 13.10 -9.89 -8.60
C SER A 277 12.87 -10.39 -7.17
N TYR A 278 13.51 -9.79 -6.17
CA TYR A 278 13.34 -10.14 -4.76
C TYR A 278 11.96 -9.78 -4.21
N ALA A 279 11.48 -8.56 -4.47
CA ALA A 279 10.12 -8.15 -4.09
C ALA A 279 9.08 -9.08 -4.73
N LYS A 280 9.26 -9.42 -6.02
CA LYS A 280 8.40 -10.34 -6.75
C LYS A 280 8.40 -11.75 -6.17
N GLU A 281 9.56 -12.28 -5.80
CA GLU A 281 9.68 -13.60 -5.17
C GLU A 281 8.95 -13.61 -3.81
N CYS A 282 9.24 -12.64 -2.95
CA CYS A 282 8.56 -12.48 -1.66
C CYS A 282 7.04 -12.36 -1.81
N PHE A 283 6.57 -11.51 -2.74
CA PHE A 283 5.14 -11.35 -3.03
C PHE A 283 4.52 -12.67 -3.46
N THR A 284 5.18 -13.42 -4.35
CA THR A 284 4.69 -14.72 -4.85
C THR A 284 4.53 -15.74 -3.72
N ILE A 285 5.54 -15.86 -2.84
CA ILE A 285 5.52 -16.74 -1.67
C ILE A 285 4.37 -16.37 -0.73
N LEU A 286 4.27 -15.09 -0.36
CA LEU A 286 3.25 -14.60 0.57
C LEU A 286 1.83 -14.69 -0.02
N ARG A 287 1.67 -14.43 -1.32
CA ARG A 287 0.39 -14.54 -2.02
C ARG A 287 -0.09 -15.99 -2.10
N ALA A 288 0.83 -16.94 -2.33
CA ALA A 288 0.53 -18.37 -2.28
C ALA A 288 0.12 -18.82 -0.87
N ALA A 289 0.86 -18.40 0.16
CA ALA A 289 0.54 -18.72 1.55
C ALA A 289 -0.81 -18.11 1.99
N SER A 290 -1.13 -16.89 1.56
CA SER A 290 -2.45 -16.29 1.77
C SER A 290 -3.58 -17.13 1.18
N LYS A 291 -3.38 -17.69 -0.03
CA LYS A 291 -4.36 -18.57 -0.67
C LYS A 291 -4.55 -19.86 0.13
N GLU A 292 -3.46 -20.50 0.56
CA GLU A 292 -3.52 -21.71 1.39
C GLU A 292 -4.24 -21.45 2.73
N ARG A 293 -3.95 -20.31 3.36
CA ARG A 293 -4.62 -19.84 4.58
C ARG A 293 -6.13 -19.68 4.36
N ASP A 294 -6.54 -19.02 3.28
CA ASP A 294 -7.94 -18.83 2.92
C ASP A 294 -8.65 -20.17 2.66
N GLU A 295 -8.02 -21.10 1.96
CA GLU A 295 -8.54 -22.46 1.74
C GLU A 295 -8.75 -23.22 3.06
N LYS A 296 -7.78 -23.14 3.98
CA LYS A 296 -7.90 -23.73 5.33
C LYS A 296 -9.01 -23.10 6.15
N LEU A 297 -9.15 -21.76 6.11
CA LEU A 297 -10.22 -21.05 6.80
C LEU A 297 -11.59 -21.44 6.26
N GLN A 298 -11.72 -21.52 4.93
CA GLN A 298 -12.94 -21.95 4.25
C GLN A 298 -13.33 -23.38 4.65
N ALA A 299 -12.38 -24.33 4.65
CA ALA A 299 -12.61 -25.70 5.08
C ALA A 299 -13.03 -25.77 6.55
N TYR A 300 -12.34 -25.04 7.43
CA TYR A 300 -12.67 -24.95 8.84
C TYR A 300 -14.11 -24.45 9.04
N VAL A 301 -14.46 -23.31 8.45
CA VAL A 301 -15.80 -22.72 8.60
C VAL A 301 -16.87 -23.65 8.06
N LYS A 302 -16.69 -24.19 6.84
CA LYS A 302 -17.66 -25.13 6.25
C LYS A 302 -17.89 -26.37 7.11
N SER A 303 -16.84 -26.94 7.71
CA SER A 303 -16.97 -28.10 8.61
C SER A 303 -17.81 -27.79 9.85
N ARG A 304 -17.70 -26.57 10.40
CA ARG A 304 -18.51 -26.11 11.53
C ARG A 304 -19.95 -25.88 11.13
N LEU A 305 -20.18 -25.24 9.99
CA LEU A 305 -21.53 -25.04 9.46
C LEU A 305 -22.23 -26.40 9.23
N ALA A 306 -21.53 -27.39 8.67
CA ALA A 306 -22.08 -28.74 8.49
C ALA A 306 -22.48 -29.43 9.81
N ALA A 307 -21.86 -29.06 10.92
CA ALA A 307 -22.22 -29.51 12.27
C ALA A 307 -23.26 -28.61 12.97
N ASP A 308 -23.95 -27.76 12.21
CA ASP A 308 -24.92 -26.76 12.68
C ASP A 308 -24.37 -25.75 13.69
N ARG A 309 -23.07 -25.46 13.61
CA ARG A 309 -22.41 -24.45 14.44
C ARG A 309 -22.25 -23.16 13.65
N HIS A 310 -22.51 -22.02 14.28
CA HIS A 310 -22.32 -20.70 13.69
C HIS A 310 -21.76 -19.73 14.73
N SER A 311 -20.84 -18.83 14.37
CA SER A 311 -20.18 -17.93 15.34
C SER A 311 -21.13 -17.02 16.09
N ASP A 312 -22.31 -16.79 15.52
CA ASP A 312 -23.32 -15.92 16.13
C ASP A 312 -24.18 -16.64 17.17
N THR A 313 -24.08 -17.97 17.29
CA THR A 313 -24.83 -18.80 18.25
C THR A 313 -23.93 -19.71 19.09
N ASP A 314 -22.69 -19.92 18.66
CA ASP A 314 -21.68 -20.72 19.32
C ASP A 314 -20.44 -19.87 19.63
N SER A 315 -20.26 -19.53 20.91
CA SER A 315 -19.12 -18.74 21.37
C SER A 315 -17.78 -19.48 21.23
N ALA A 316 -17.79 -20.81 21.09
CA ALA A 316 -16.61 -21.62 20.88
C ALA A 316 -16.31 -21.86 19.38
N PHE A 317 -17.07 -21.25 18.46
CA PHE A 317 -16.94 -21.48 17.01
C PHE A 317 -15.51 -21.31 16.49
N TRP A 318 -14.74 -20.37 17.04
CA TRP A 318 -13.36 -20.09 16.64
C TRP A 318 -12.29 -20.71 17.53
N SER A 319 -12.66 -21.41 18.61
CA SER A 319 -11.73 -21.86 19.66
C SER A 319 -10.65 -22.83 19.16
N GLU A 320 -10.97 -23.61 18.13
CA GLU A 320 -10.07 -24.60 17.52
C GLU A 320 -9.39 -24.07 16.25
N TRP A 321 -9.76 -22.88 15.74
CA TRP A 321 -9.05 -22.28 14.63
C TRP A 321 -7.61 -21.96 15.05
N ARG A 322 -6.67 -22.33 14.19
CA ARG A 322 -5.24 -22.03 14.35
C ARG A 322 -4.78 -21.35 13.08
N GLU A 323 -4.63 -20.04 13.19
CA GLU A 323 -4.10 -19.18 12.13
C GLU A 323 -2.74 -19.70 11.67
N PRO A 324 -2.56 -20.07 10.39
CA PRO A 324 -1.25 -20.41 9.85
C PRO A 324 -0.27 -19.25 10.04
N ALA A 325 0.99 -19.55 10.37
CA ALA A 325 2.03 -18.53 10.39
C ALA A 325 2.32 -18.04 8.96
N MET A 326 2.70 -16.77 8.81
CA MET A 326 3.28 -16.30 7.55
C MET A 326 4.61 -17.02 7.32
N PRO A 327 4.91 -17.42 6.07
CA PRO A 327 6.18 -18.09 5.76
C PRO A 327 7.36 -17.16 5.97
N ASP A 328 8.51 -17.74 6.29
CA ASP A 328 9.78 -17.03 6.27
C ASP A 328 10.08 -16.54 4.84
N LEU A 329 10.55 -15.30 4.74
CA LEU A 329 10.92 -14.72 3.46
C LEU A 329 12.33 -15.14 3.06
N PRO A 330 12.61 -15.29 1.75
CA PRO A 330 13.97 -15.51 1.30
C PRO A 330 14.86 -14.40 1.84
N ARG A 331 16.09 -14.75 2.21
CA ARG A 331 17.07 -13.70 2.52
C ARG A 331 17.35 -12.95 1.24
N MET A 332 17.36 -11.64 1.29
CA MET A 332 17.84 -10.82 0.19
C MET A 332 19.27 -11.29 -0.20
N PRO A 333 19.51 -11.78 -1.43
CA PRO A 333 20.87 -11.93 -1.95
C PRO A 333 21.76 -10.78 -1.53
N ARG A 334 22.77 -11.10 -0.74
CA ARG A 334 23.88 -10.19 -0.51
C ARG A 334 24.49 -9.95 -1.88
N THR A 335 24.43 -8.71 -2.35
CA THR A 335 25.13 -8.29 -3.56
C THR A 335 26.63 -8.26 -3.25
N HIS A 336 27.23 -9.43 -3.04
CA HIS A 336 28.68 -9.56 -2.93
C HIS A 336 29.36 -8.96 -4.16
N ASP A 337 28.73 -9.07 -5.33
CA ASP A 337 29.19 -8.45 -6.56
C ASP A 337 29.06 -6.93 -6.52
N GLY A 338 27.95 -6.37 -6.03
CA GLY A 338 27.78 -4.91 -5.92
C GLY A 338 28.76 -4.28 -4.91
N VAL A 339 28.98 -4.93 -3.76
CA VAL A 339 29.99 -4.50 -2.79
C VAL A 339 31.40 -4.64 -3.37
N ARG A 340 31.68 -5.74 -4.08
CA ARG A 340 32.97 -5.97 -4.74
C ARG A 340 33.22 -4.96 -5.86
N GLU A 341 32.23 -4.64 -6.69
CA GLU A 341 32.29 -3.64 -7.74
C GLU A 341 32.44 -2.23 -7.16
N ALA A 342 31.73 -1.90 -6.09
CA ALA A 342 31.90 -0.62 -5.39
C ALA A 342 33.29 -0.50 -4.75
N ILE A 343 33.77 -1.56 -4.09
CA ILE A 343 35.14 -1.63 -3.55
C ILE A 343 36.15 -1.50 -4.70
N LEU A 344 35.98 -2.25 -5.79
CA LEU A 344 36.89 -2.23 -6.94
C LEU A 344 36.90 -0.86 -7.61
N GLY A 345 35.73 -0.26 -7.83
CA GLY A 345 35.59 1.10 -8.36
C GLY A 345 36.23 2.15 -7.46
N THR A 346 36.09 2.00 -6.14
CA THR A 346 36.76 2.85 -5.14
C THR A 346 38.28 2.67 -5.21
N LEU A 347 38.77 1.43 -5.27
CA LEU A 347 40.20 1.14 -5.38
C LEU A 347 40.80 1.67 -6.70
N ILE A 348 40.08 1.53 -7.82
CA ILE A 348 40.45 2.12 -9.11
C ILE A 348 40.49 3.64 -9.01
N GLY A 349 39.47 4.27 -8.42
CA GLY A 349 39.41 5.71 -8.20
C GLY A 349 40.59 6.23 -7.36
N ILE A 350 40.91 5.53 -6.25
CA ILE A 350 42.09 5.81 -5.42
C ILE A 350 43.38 5.65 -6.23
N GLY A 351 43.51 4.58 -7.02
CA GLY A 351 44.67 4.34 -7.88
C GLY A 351 44.90 5.44 -8.91
N VAL A 352 43.85 5.85 -9.63
CA VAL A 352 43.89 6.95 -10.61
C VAL A 352 44.27 8.26 -9.92
N PHE A 353 43.67 8.53 -8.76
CA PHE A 353 43.97 9.72 -7.96
C PHE A 353 45.45 9.78 -7.53
N LEU A 354 45.99 8.68 -7.02
CA LEU A 354 47.40 8.57 -6.63
C LEU A 354 48.33 8.74 -7.83
N ALA A 355 47.99 8.16 -8.99
CA ALA A 355 48.76 8.32 -10.22
C ALA A 355 48.82 9.79 -10.70
N ILE A 356 47.67 10.48 -10.72
CA ILE A 356 47.59 11.91 -11.09
C ILE A 356 48.39 12.76 -10.11
N THR A 357 48.22 12.53 -8.80
CA THR A 357 48.93 13.26 -7.76
C THR A 357 50.44 13.07 -7.88
N THR A 358 50.89 11.84 -8.11
CA THR A 358 52.31 11.51 -8.32
C THR A 358 52.86 12.20 -9.55
N TYR A 359 52.14 12.16 -10.67
CA TYR A 359 52.53 12.85 -11.92
C TYR A 359 52.68 14.36 -11.73
N LEU A 360 51.72 15.00 -11.05
CA LEU A 360 51.77 16.44 -10.76
C LEU A 360 52.95 16.80 -9.85
N LEU A 361 53.23 16.00 -8.81
CA LEU A 361 54.39 16.19 -7.94
C LEU A 361 55.71 16.10 -8.72
N ILE A 362 55.85 15.10 -9.62
CA ILE A 362 57.03 14.96 -10.47
C ILE A 362 57.23 16.20 -11.35
N ARG A 363 56.16 16.72 -11.96
CA ARG A 363 56.19 17.94 -12.80
C ARG A 363 56.61 19.17 -12.00
N ILE A 364 56.06 19.35 -10.80
CA ILE A 364 56.42 20.45 -9.89
C ILE A 364 57.90 20.38 -9.51
N VAL A 365 58.39 19.21 -9.07
CA VAL A 365 59.80 19.03 -8.67
C VAL A 365 60.75 19.29 -9.85
N ARG A 366 60.43 18.80 -11.05
CA ARG A 366 61.22 19.09 -12.27
C ARG A 366 61.25 20.59 -12.59
N GLY A 367 60.11 21.28 -12.50
CA GLY A 367 60.03 22.72 -12.71
C GLY A 367 60.88 23.52 -11.70
N TYR A 368 60.87 23.12 -10.43
CA TYR A 368 61.73 23.73 -9.40
C TYR A 368 63.22 23.49 -9.67
N ARG A 369 63.61 22.27 -10.09
CA ARG A 369 65.00 21.96 -10.45
C ARG A 369 65.49 22.78 -11.63
N LEU A 370 64.69 22.91 -12.68
CA LEU A 370 65.01 23.75 -13.85
C LEU A 370 65.19 25.22 -13.45
N LYS A 371 64.23 25.79 -12.69
CA LYS A 371 64.34 27.17 -12.19
C LYS A 371 65.56 27.40 -11.29
N ARG A 372 65.91 26.42 -10.45
CA ARG A 372 67.10 26.48 -9.59
C ARG A 372 68.40 26.40 -10.41
N GLY A 373 68.45 25.54 -11.43
CA GLY A 373 69.57 25.46 -12.37
C GLY A 373 69.79 26.78 -13.13
N LEU A 374 68.71 27.36 -13.68
CA LEU A 374 68.74 28.67 -14.35
C LEU A 374 69.19 29.80 -13.41
N ARG A 375 68.72 29.83 -12.16
CA ARG A 375 69.18 30.83 -11.18
C ARG A 375 70.66 30.70 -10.83
N ASN A 376 71.20 29.48 -10.81
CA ASN A 376 72.62 29.26 -10.55
C ASN A 376 73.48 29.68 -11.75
N GLN A 377 72.98 29.51 -12.99
CA GLN A 377 73.66 29.99 -14.21
C GLN A 377 73.65 31.51 -14.36
N ILE A 378 72.63 32.22 -13.88
CA ILE A 378 72.58 33.69 -13.92
C ILE A 378 73.50 34.33 -12.86
N LYS A 379 73.90 33.57 -11.82
CA LYS A 379 74.77 34.05 -10.73
C LYS A 379 76.25 33.70 -10.92
N ALA A 380 76.57 32.81 -11.85
CA ALA A 380 77.93 32.49 -12.29
C ALA A 380 78.24 33.34 -13.52
#